data_AF-A0A7C6XFZ0-F1
#
_entry.id   AF-A0A7C6XFZ0-F1
#
_cell.length_a   1.000
_cell.length_b   1.000
_cell.length_c   1.000
_cell.angle_alpha   90.00
_cell.angle_beta   90.00
_cell.angle_gamma   90.00
#
_symmetry.space_group_name_H-M   'P 1'
#
loop_
_entity.id
_entity.type
_entity.pdbx_description
1 polymer ?
#
loop_
_entity_poly.entity_id
_entity_poly.type
_entity_poly.pdbx_seq_one_letter_code
_entity_poly.pdbx_strand_id
1 'polypeptide(L)'
;MATVKRESGQDLVEFALIAPFLFAVLFGIIEFGVAIWRYNTLANTARETVREFIVYPSAERAAPSFKNTVEEYAVRYARDVAGIAVTSSYDDTPIVITSTEGISRTLPRLVVTVNYTHETITGLFGPIPMEAKASMLAEVWD
;
A
#
# COMPACT_ATOMS: atom_id res chain seq x y z
N MET A 1 49.99 26.16 -40.64
CA MET A 1 48.63 25.59 -40.60
C MET A 1 48.42 25.04 -39.20
N ALA A 2 47.70 25.76 -38.34
CA ALA A 2 47.39 25.29 -36.99
C ALA A 2 46.08 24.52 -37.03
N THR A 3 46.13 23.22 -36.75
CA THR A 3 44.96 22.35 -36.71
C THR A 3 44.17 22.68 -35.44
N VAL A 4 42.99 23.29 -35.60
CA VAL A 4 42.05 23.52 -34.48
C VAL A 4 41.60 22.16 -33.97
N LYS A 5 42.09 21.78 -32.79
CA LYS A 5 41.74 20.52 -32.13
C LYS A 5 40.29 20.62 -31.67
N ARG A 6 39.44 19.73 -32.18
CA ARG A 6 38.00 19.67 -31.89
C ARG A 6 37.77 19.09 -30.49
N GLU A 7 38.02 19.87 -29.44
CA GLU A 7 37.83 19.43 -28.05
C GLU A 7 36.35 19.44 -27.63
N SER A 8 35.54 20.34 -28.19
CA SER A 8 34.10 20.46 -27.88
C SER A 8 33.24 19.27 -28.30
N GLY A 9 33.69 18.44 -29.25
CA GLY A 9 32.98 17.21 -29.65
C GLY A 9 33.25 16.03 -28.71
N GLN A 10 34.38 16.04 -27.99
CA GLN A 10 34.79 14.95 -27.11
C GLN A 10 33.97 14.95 -25.81
N ASP A 11 33.78 16.11 -25.20
CA ASP A 11 33.00 16.26 -23.97
C ASP A 11 31.54 15.80 -24.14
N LEU A 12 30.95 16.07 -25.31
CA LEU A 12 29.59 15.63 -25.64
C LEU A 12 29.49 14.10 -25.70
N VAL A 13 30.53 13.42 -26.23
CA VAL A 13 30.58 11.96 -26.32
C VAL A 13 30.76 11.33 -24.93
N GLU A 14 31.60 11.92 -24.09
CA GLU A 14 31.80 11.45 -22.72
C GLU A 14 30.51 11.55 -21.89
N PHE A 15 29.79 12.67 -22.01
CA PHE A 15 28.47 12.81 -21.38
C PHE A 15 27.47 11.80 -21.94
N ALA A 16 27.43 11.59 -23.26
CA ALA A 16 26.50 10.63 -23.87
C ALA A 16 26.72 9.18 -23.40
N LEU A 17 27.94 8.82 -22.98
CA LEU A 17 28.24 7.49 -22.43
C LEU A 17 27.79 7.34 -20.96
N ILE A 18 27.88 8.41 -20.16
CA ILE A 18 27.54 8.38 -18.73
C ILE A 18 26.05 8.65 -18.49
N ALA A 19 25.43 9.48 -19.33
CA ALA A 19 24.04 9.90 -19.20
C ALA A 19 23.04 8.73 -19.07
N PRO A 20 23.13 7.62 -19.83
CA PRO A 20 22.22 6.48 -19.67
C PRO A 20 22.24 5.88 -18.26
N PHE A 21 23.42 5.79 -17.65
CA PHE A 21 23.56 5.30 -16.28
C PHE A 21 22.96 6.28 -15.27
N LEU A 22 23.23 7.57 -15.42
CA LEU A 22 22.65 8.60 -14.55
C LEU A 22 21.13 8.65 -14.65
N PHE A 23 20.57 8.54 -15.85
CA PHE A 23 19.12 8.49 -16.04
C PHE A 23 18.52 7.21 -15.46
N ALA A 24 19.17 6.05 -15.60
CA ALA A 24 18.70 4.82 -14.97
C ALA A 24 18.62 4.95 -13.44
N VAL A 25 19.63 5.57 -12.81
CA VAL A 25 19.62 5.84 -11.36
C VAL A 25 18.54 6.85 -10.99
N LEU A 26 18.43 7.96 -11.73
CA LEU A 26 17.42 8.99 -11.47
C LEU A 26 15.99 8.44 -11.58
N PHE A 27 15.68 7.73 -12.65
CA PHE A 27 14.38 7.10 -12.85
C PHE A 27 14.12 6.02 -11.80
N GLY A 28 15.13 5.24 -11.42
CA GLY A 28 15.02 4.30 -10.31
C GLY A 28 14.60 4.98 -9.00
N ILE A 29 15.25 6.09 -8.64
CA ILE A 29 14.91 6.86 -7.42
C ILE A 29 13.46 7.37 -7.48
N ILE A 30 13.04 7.93 -8.61
CA ILE A 30 11.68 8.45 -8.80
C ILE A 30 10.65 7.32 -8.66
N GLU A 31 10.88 6.19 -9.31
CA GLU A 31 10.00 5.02 -9.25
C GLU A 31 9.83 4.50 -7.83
N PHE A 32 10.94 4.26 -7.12
CA PHE A 32 10.87 3.79 -5.75
C PHE A 32 10.23 4.82 -4.82
N GLY A 33 10.45 6.12 -5.06
CA GLY A 33 9.79 7.19 -4.32
C GLY A 33 8.25 7.12 -4.44
N VAL A 34 7.75 6.96 -5.66
CA VAL A 34 6.30 6.83 -5.93
C VAL A 34 5.75 5.52 -5.35
N ALA A 35 6.47 4.41 -5.52
CA ALA A 35 6.07 3.11 -4.99
C ALA A 35 5.93 3.13 -3.46
N ILE A 36 6.91 3.72 -2.76
CA ILE A 36 6.89 3.85 -1.29
C ILE A 36 5.74 4.75 -0.84
N TRP A 37 5.50 5.87 -1.54
CA TRP A 37 4.37 6.75 -1.22
C TRP A 37 3.03 6.01 -1.38
N ARG A 38 2.83 5.25 -2.45
CA ARG A 38 1.61 4.43 -2.64
C ARG A 38 1.46 3.36 -1.58
N TYR A 39 2.54 2.68 -1.19
CA TYR A 39 2.53 1.70 -0.12
C TYR A 39 2.10 2.31 1.23
N ASN A 40 2.65 3.49 1.56
CA ASN A 40 2.26 4.21 2.77
C ASN A 40 0.79 4.60 2.77
N THR A 41 0.26 5.05 1.62
CA THR A 41 -1.18 5.30 1.48
C THR A 41 -1.98 4.02 1.68
N LEU A 42 -1.56 2.88 1.14
CA LEU A 42 -2.23 1.59 1.32
C LEU A 42 -2.32 1.19 2.79
N ALA A 43 -1.22 1.33 3.53
CA ALA A 43 -1.18 1.07 4.97
C ALA A 43 -2.04 2.06 5.75
N ASN A 44 -2.08 3.32 5.34
CA ASN A 44 -2.94 4.33 5.95
C ASN A 44 -4.42 4.02 5.71
N THR A 45 -4.81 3.65 4.49
CA THR A 45 -6.17 3.21 4.13
C THR A 45 -6.64 2.07 5.02
N ALA A 46 -5.82 1.03 5.19
CA ALA A 46 -6.16 -0.11 6.04
C ALA A 46 -6.41 0.34 7.49
N ARG A 47 -5.51 1.16 8.06
CA ARG A 47 -5.64 1.65 9.44
C ARG A 47 -6.87 2.53 9.63
N GLU A 48 -7.11 3.44 8.70
CA GLU A 48 -8.24 4.36 8.76
C GLU A 48 -9.57 3.61 8.65
N THR A 49 -9.66 2.63 7.74
CA THR A 49 -10.84 1.79 7.62
C THR A 49 -11.10 1.03 8.92
N VAL A 50 -10.08 0.41 9.51
CA VAL A 50 -10.27 -0.28 10.80
C VAL A 50 -10.74 0.70 11.87
N ARG A 51 -10.12 1.89 11.96
CA ARG A 51 -10.47 2.92 12.93
C ARG A 51 -11.92 3.39 12.81
N GLU A 52 -12.40 3.54 11.58
CA GLU A 52 -13.80 3.95 11.33
C GLU A 52 -14.79 2.86 11.75
N PHE A 53 -14.48 1.59 11.45
CA PHE A 53 -15.45 0.51 11.65
C PHE A 53 -15.34 -0.20 13.00
N ILE A 54 -14.28 0.04 13.78
CA ILE A 54 -14.09 -0.59 15.10
C ILE A 54 -15.08 -0.10 16.17
N VAL A 55 -15.77 1.03 15.94
CA VAL A 55 -16.76 1.57 16.87
C VAL A 55 -18.13 0.91 16.75
N TYR A 56 -18.37 0.18 15.67
CA TYR A 56 -19.68 -0.43 15.40
C TYR A 56 -19.94 -1.63 16.31
N PRO A 57 -21.15 -1.81 16.87
CA PRO A 57 -21.48 -2.95 17.72
C PRO A 57 -21.39 -4.30 16.99
N SER A 58 -21.14 -5.38 17.71
CA SER A 58 -21.03 -6.74 17.15
C SER A 58 -22.27 -7.16 16.36
N ALA A 59 -23.47 -6.77 16.81
CA ALA A 59 -24.73 -7.05 16.12
C ALA A 59 -24.79 -6.43 14.71
N GLU A 60 -24.21 -5.25 14.53
CA GLU A 60 -24.18 -4.58 13.23
C GLU A 60 -23.12 -5.19 12.30
N ARG A 61 -21.99 -5.61 12.86
CA ARG A 61 -20.92 -6.29 12.09
C ARG A 61 -21.35 -7.64 11.54
N ALA A 62 -22.27 -8.32 12.22
CA ALA A 62 -22.84 -9.59 11.77
C ALA A 62 -23.73 -9.45 10.52
N ALA A 63 -24.11 -8.24 10.12
CA ALA A 63 -24.90 -8.03 8.92
C ALA A 63 -24.07 -8.36 7.65
N PRO A 64 -24.61 -9.12 6.68
CA PRO A 64 -23.89 -9.45 5.45
C PRO A 64 -23.42 -8.22 4.64
N SER A 65 -24.14 -7.11 4.74
CA SER A 65 -23.80 -5.85 4.08
C SER A 65 -22.59 -5.14 4.70
N PHE A 66 -22.31 -5.39 5.99
CA PHE A 66 -21.25 -4.69 6.73
C PHE A 66 -19.90 -4.89 6.05
N LYS A 67 -19.59 -6.13 5.66
CA LYS A 67 -18.38 -6.47 4.91
C LYS A 67 -18.20 -5.60 3.65
N ASN A 68 -19.25 -5.50 2.84
CA ASN A 68 -19.22 -4.71 1.60
C ASN A 68 -19.01 -3.22 1.90
N THR A 69 -19.65 -2.70 2.94
CA THR A 69 -19.50 -1.29 3.36
C THR A 69 -18.07 -0.98 3.79
N VAL A 70 -17.44 -1.87 4.56
CA VAL A 70 -16.04 -1.74 5.00
C VAL A 70 -15.10 -1.78 3.80
N GLU A 71 -15.29 -2.75 2.92
CA GLU A 71 -14.46 -2.92 1.73
C GLU A 71 -14.59 -1.72 0.77
N GLU A 72 -15.81 -1.23 0.53
CA GLU A 72 -16.07 -0.05 -0.32
C GLU A 72 -15.47 1.23 0.27
N TYR A 73 -15.54 1.40 1.60
CA TYR A 73 -14.91 2.54 2.27
C TYR A 73 -13.40 2.56 2.02
N ALA A 74 -12.72 1.41 2.17
CA ALA A 74 -11.28 1.32 1.91
C ALA A 74 -10.94 1.67 0.45
N VAL A 75 -11.75 1.20 -0.50
CA VAL A 75 -11.57 1.52 -1.92
C VAL A 75 -11.75 3.00 -2.20
N ARG A 76 -12.78 3.63 -1.63
CA ARG A 76 -13.03 5.07 -1.77
C ARG A 76 -11.90 5.89 -1.15
N TYR A 77 -11.47 5.55 0.05
CA TYR A 77 -10.41 6.27 0.74
C TYR A 77 -9.08 6.22 -0.05
N ALA A 78 -8.69 5.05 -0.56
CA ALA A 78 -7.48 4.92 -1.37
C ALA A 78 -7.56 5.71 -2.68
N ARG A 79 -8.74 5.76 -3.30
CA ARG A 79 -9.01 6.57 -4.51
C ARG A 79 -8.89 8.07 -4.20
N ASP A 80 -9.47 8.53 -3.09
CA ASP A 80 -9.49 9.95 -2.76
C ASP A 80 -8.10 10.47 -2.34
N VAL A 81 -7.31 9.65 -1.65
CA VAL A 81 -5.97 10.04 -1.17
C VAL A 81 -4.89 9.90 -2.24
N ALA A 82 -4.92 8.83 -3.03
CA ALA A 82 -3.84 8.52 -3.99
C ALA A 82 -4.28 8.30 -5.44
N GLY A 83 -5.58 8.42 -5.76
CA GLY A 83 -6.07 8.20 -7.11
C GLY A 83 -5.92 6.76 -7.60
N ILE A 84 -5.75 5.79 -6.68
CA ILE A 84 -5.48 4.39 -7.01
C ILE A 84 -6.73 3.51 -6.87
N ALA A 85 -6.86 2.53 -7.76
CA ALA A 85 -7.88 1.49 -7.67
C ALA A 85 -7.30 0.29 -6.90
N VAL A 86 -7.79 0.09 -5.67
CA VAL A 86 -7.35 -1.00 -4.79
C VAL A 86 -8.41 -2.09 -4.71
N THR A 87 -8.01 -3.29 -4.30
CA THR A 87 -8.94 -4.30 -3.82
C THR A 87 -8.79 -4.42 -2.30
N SER A 88 -9.90 -4.56 -1.61
CA SER A 88 -9.94 -4.66 -0.15
C SER A 88 -10.57 -5.99 0.26
N SER A 89 -10.18 -6.48 1.44
CA SER A 89 -10.80 -7.63 2.07
C SER A 89 -10.94 -7.38 3.56
N TYR A 90 -12.13 -7.68 4.08
CA TYR A 90 -12.46 -7.62 5.49
C TYR A 90 -12.57 -9.02 6.11
N ASP A 91 -12.01 -9.16 7.31
CA ASP A 91 -12.04 -10.36 8.14
C ASP A 91 -12.30 -9.97 9.61
N ASP A 92 -13.27 -10.62 10.23
CA ASP A 92 -13.67 -10.43 11.63
C ASP A 92 -13.53 -11.70 12.47
N THR A 93 -12.76 -12.68 11.99
CA THR A 93 -12.47 -13.89 12.74
C THR A 93 -11.88 -13.54 14.12
N PRO A 94 -12.56 -13.95 15.20
CA PRO A 94 -12.11 -13.60 16.54
C PRO A 94 -10.85 -14.39 16.90
N ILE A 95 -10.02 -13.79 17.75
CA ILE A 95 -8.89 -14.49 18.35
C ILE A 95 -9.41 -15.27 19.56
N VAL A 96 -9.17 -16.58 19.59
CA VAL A 96 -9.48 -17.43 20.75
C VAL A 96 -8.18 -17.73 21.49
N ILE A 97 -8.10 -17.30 22.75
CA ILE A 97 -6.98 -17.59 23.64
C ILE A 97 -7.44 -18.66 24.62
N THR A 98 -6.73 -19.78 24.69
CA THR A 98 -7.01 -20.88 25.63
C THR A 98 -5.84 -21.04 26.59
N SER A 99 -6.09 -21.01 27.89
CA SER A 99 -5.07 -21.25 28.91
C SER A 99 -4.70 -22.73 29.00
N THR A 100 -3.57 -23.04 29.63
CA THR A 100 -3.15 -24.43 29.92
C THR A 100 -4.15 -25.16 30.83
N GLU A 101 -4.97 -24.43 31.58
CA GLU A 101 -6.05 -24.94 32.43
C GLU A 101 -7.39 -25.09 31.69
N GLY A 102 -7.43 -24.81 30.38
CA GLY A 102 -8.62 -24.97 29.53
C GLY A 102 -9.60 -23.79 29.55
N ILE A 103 -9.24 -22.65 30.14
CA ILE A 103 -10.07 -21.44 30.14
C ILE A 103 -9.90 -20.73 28.79
N SER A 104 -11.00 -20.53 28.06
CA SER A 104 -10.98 -19.85 26.76
C SER A 104 -11.59 -18.46 26.83
N ARG A 105 -10.94 -17.48 26.17
CA ARG A 105 -11.45 -16.13 25.96
C ARG A 105 -11.46 -15.81 24.48
N THR A 106 -12.61 -15.35 23.99
CA THR A 106 -12.80 -14.89 22.61
C THR A 106 -12.64 -13.37 22.57
N LEU A 107 -11.73 -12.89 21.72
CA LEU A 107 -11.48 -11.48 21.49
C LEU A 107 -11.92 -11.14 20.06
N PRO A 108 -13.01 -10.37 19.88
CA PRO A 108 -13.39 -9.94 18.55
C PRO A 108 -12.32 -9.00 18.01
N ARG A 109 -12.05 -9.14 16.72
CA ARG A 109 -11.02 -8.41 16.00
C ARG A 109 -11.59 -7.97 14.68
N LEU A 110 -11.12 -6.84 14.18
CA LEU A 110 -11.39 -6.35 12.86
C LEU A 110 -10.08 -6.28 12.08
N VAL A 111 -10.01 -6.93 10.93
CA VAL A 111 -8.85 -6.95 10.04
C VAL A 111 -9.27 -6.43 8.67
N VAL A 112 -8.53 -5.44 8.17
CA VAL A 112 -8.67 -4.94 6.80
C VAL A 112 -7.37 -5.16 6.06
N THR A 113 -7.47 -5.84 4.92
CA THR A 113 -6.38 -6.02 3.95
C THR A 113 -6.67 -5.17 2.74
N VAL A 114 -5.68 -4.41 2.28
CA VAL A 114 -5.76 -3.60 1.06
C VAL A 114 -4.63 -4.03 0.13
N ASN A 115 -5.00 -4.37 -1.09
CA ASN A 115 -4.11 -4.84 -2.14
C ASN A 115 -4.10 -3.87 -3.31
N TYR A 116 -2.92 -3.67 -3.88
CA TYR A 116 -2.71 -2.81 -5.03
C TYR A 116 -1.53 -3.30 -5.86
N THR A 117 -1.67 -3.31 -7.18
CA THR A 117 -0.54 -3.57 -8.08
C THR A 117 -0.05 -2.25 -8.63
N HIS A 118 1.17 -1.87 -8.24
CA HIS A 118 1.80 -0.65 -8.71
C HIS A 118 2.33 -0.83 -10.12
N GLU A 119 1.73 -0.11 -11.05
CA GLU A 119 2.26 0.09 -12.40
C GLU A 119 3.37 1.14 -12.36
N THR A 120 4.55 0.74 -12.84
CA THR A 120 5.74 1.59 -12.93
C THR A 120 5.57 2.61 -14.06
N ILE A 121 6.12 3.81 -13.88
CA ILE A 121 5.98 4.92 -14.82
C ILE A 121 6.89 4.75 -16.05
N THR A 122 8.09 4.20 -15.84
CA THR A 122 9.21 4.13 -16.77
C THR A 122 9.27 2.78 -17.50
N GLY A 123 8.58 1.75 -16.97
CA GLY A 123 8.62 0.39 -17.50
C GLY A 123 9.96 -0.33 -17.26
N LEU A 124 10.89 0.27 -16.52
CA LEU A 124 12.18 -0.35 -16.18
C LEU A 124 12.00 -1.55 -15.23
N PHE A 125 10.92 -1.52 -14.44
CA PHE A 125 10.52 -2.59 -13.54
C PHE A 125 9.15 -3.11 -13.97
N GLY A 126 8.84 -4.38 -13.66
CA GLY A 126 7.50 -4.91 -13.87
C GLY A 126 6.50 -4.41 -12.83
N PRO A 127 5.21 -4.77 -12.94
CA PRO A 127 4.21 -4.44 -11.94
C PRO A 127 4.60 -4.98 -10.56
N ILE A 128 4.47 -4.16 -9.52
CA ILE A 128 4.89 -4.50 -8.15
C ILE A 128 3.63 -4.73 -7.30
N PRO A 129 3.33 -5.96 -6.87
CA PRO A 129 2.21 -6.22 -5.98
C PRO A 129 2.52 -5.68 -4.58
N MET A 130 1.55 -4.97 -4.01
CA MET A 130 1.63 -4.38 -2.68
C MET A 130 0.43 -4.84 -1.86
N GLU A 131 0.68 -5.27 -0.64
CA GLU A 131 -0.34 -5.62 0.34
C GLU A 131 -0.06 -4.83 1.62
N ALA A 132 -1.12 -4.25 2.19
CA ALA A 132 -1.08 -3.64 3.51
C ALA A 132 -2.23 -4.15 4.37
N LYS A 133 -1.92 -4.44 5.63
CA LYS A 133 -2.86 -5.01 6.60
C LYS A 133 -2.91 -4.17 7.87
N ALA A 134 -4.12 -3.98 8.39
CA ALA A 134 -4.34 -3.37 9.69
C ALA A 134 -5.33 -4.23 10.49
N SER A 135 -5.13 -4.30 11.80
CA SER A 135 -6.03 -5.01 12.70
C SER A 135 -6.21 -4.27 14.02
N MET A 136 -7.42 -4.25 14.56
CA MET A 136 -7.72 -3.75 15.91
C MET A 136 -8.63 -4.71 16.66
N LEU A 137 -8.47 -4.79 17.98
CA LEU A 137 -9.38 -5.52 18.85
C LEU A 137 -10.66 -4.70 19.02
N ALA A 138 -11.79 -5.38 18.96
CA ALA A 138 -13.09 -4.78 19.20
C ALA A 138 -13.48 -5.01 20.66
N GLU A 139 -14.06 -3.99 21.28
CA GLU A 139 -14.60 -4.13 22.63
C GLU A 139 -16.02 -4.67 22.55
N VAL A 140 -16.33 -5.65 23.40
CA VAL A 140 -17.67 -6.21 23.54
C VAL A 140 -18.37 -5.39 24.62
N TRP A 141 -19.28 -4.50 24.19
CA TRP A 141 -20.21 -3.85 25.10
C TRP A 141 -21.46 -4.74 25.16
N ASP A 142 -21.56 -5.54 26.21
CA ASP A 142 -22.78 -6.27 26.57
C ASP A 142 -23.73 -5.35 27.35
#